data_AF-A0A1J5KR68-F1
#
_entry.id   AF-A0A1J5KR68-F1
#
_cell.length_a   1.000
_cell.length_b   1.000
_cell.length_c   1.000
_cell.angle_alpha   90.00
_cell.angle_beta   90.00
_cell.angle_gamma   90.00
#
_symmetry.space_group_name_H-M   'P 1'
#
loop_
_entity.id
_entity.type
_entity.pdbx_description
1 polymer ?
#
loop_
_entity_poly.entity_id
_entity_poly.type
_entity_poly.pdbx_seq_one_letter_code
_entity_poly.pdbx_strand_id
1 'polypeptide(L)'
;MNTLLNNPKHNIIAIIITEIITLTITFTANYNYTGIEGVLVKWTPAFIGLFTLIIYFISRFIFKKYNWLISLAGIIFMVFAAVKIYTLNFS
;
A
#
# COMPACT_ATOMS: atom_id res chain seq x y z
N MET A 1 21.32 14.11 1.84
CA MET A 1 19.98 13.78 1.27
C MET A 1 19.72 12.27 1.12
N ASN A 2 20.75 11.41 0.96
CA ASN A 2 20.58 9.94 0.80
C ASN A 2 20.35 9.13 2.10
N THR A 3 20.39 9.75 3.28
CA THR A 3 20.29 9.04 4.57
C THR A 3 18.86 8.76 5.00
N LEU A 4 17.90 9.63 4.66
CA LEU A 4 16.49 9.45 5.01
C LEU A 4 15.82 8.36 4.17
N LEU A 5 16.04 8.37 2.85
CA LEU A 5 15.44 7.39 1.91
C LEU A 5 15.99 5.98 2.10
N ASN A 6 17.27 5.84 2.48
CA ASN A 6 17.85 4.52 2.73
C ASN A 6 17.62 4.02 4.18
N ASN A 7 16.96 4.81 5.02
CA ASN A 7 16.69 4.40 6.38
C ASN A 7 15.52 3.40 6.40
N PRO A 8 15.76 2.15 6.82
CA PRO A 8 14.74 1.10 6.76
C PRO A 8 13.52 1.41 7.64
N LYS A 9 13.72 2.12 8.76
CA LYS A 9 12.61 2.51 9.63
C LYS A 9 11.69 3.49 8.93
N HIS A 10 12.23 4.43 8.17
CA HIS A 10 11.43 5.45 7.47
C HIS A 10 10.62 4.84 6.34
N ASN A 11 11.21 3.92 5.57
CA ASN A 11 10.51 3.24 4.48
C ASN A 11 9.37 2.35 5.00
N ILE A 12 9.59 1.62 6.10
CA ILE A 12 8.54 0.80 6.75
C ILE A 12 7.43 1.70 7.29
N ILE A 13 7.77 2.79 8.01
CA ILE A 13 6.80 3.74 8.54
C ILE A 13 5.98 4.37 7.41
N ALA A 14 6.61 4.74 6.30
CA ALA A 14 5.93 5.33 5.15
C ALA A 14 4.93 4.35 4.51
N ILE A 15 5.28 3.06 4.40
CA ILE A 15 4.37 2.02 3.91
C ILE A 15 3.17 1.90 4.86
N ILE A 16 3.40 1.78 6.17
CA ILE A 16 2.33 1.62 7.17
C ILE A 16 1.39 2.83 7.21
N ILE A 17 1.94 4.05 7.20
CA ILE A 17 1.12 5.28 7.18
C ILE A 17 0.27 5.32 5.91
N THR A 18 0.86 5.00 4.76
CA THR A 18 0.13 4.96 3.49
C THR A 18 -0.97 3.90 3.52
N GLU A 19 -0.70 2.73 4.08
CA GLU A 19 -1.68 1.66 4.24
C GLU A 19 -2.88 2.12 5.07
N ILE A 20 -2.65 2.78 6.22
CA ILE A 20 -3.73 3.33 7.05
C ILE A 20 -4.56 4.37 6.29
N ILE A 21 -3.91 5.28 5.57
CA ILE A 21 -4.60 6.32 4.78
C ILE A 21 -5.44 5.68 3.68
N THR A 22 -4.85 4.76 2.91
CA THR A 22 -5.52 4.11 1.77
C THR A 22 -6.66 3.20 2.21
N LEU A 23 -6.54 2.52 3.35
CA LEU A 23 -7.64 1.79 3.97
C LEU A 23 -8.76 2.73 4.42
N THR A 24 -8.43 3.87 5.03
CA THR A 24 -9.46 4.85 5.42
C THR A 24 -10.26 5.32 4.19
N ILE A 25 -9.59 5.52 3.06
CA ILE A 25 -10.24 5.87 1.78
C ILE A 25 -11.13 4.73 1.27
N THR A 26 -10.65 3.47 1.24
CA THR A 26 -11.47 2.36 0.73
C THR A 26 -12.65 2.01 1.63
N PHE A 27 -12.51 2.17 2.94
CA PHE A 27 -13.61 1.92 3.87
C PHE A 27 -14.70 2.99 3.82
N THR A 28 -14.34 4.24 3.51
CA THR A 28 -15.28 5.34 3.27
C THR A 28 -15.91 5.32 1.87
N ALA A 29 -15.38 4.54 0.94
CA ALA A 29 -15.97 4.36 -0.38
C ALA A 29 -17.37 3.72 -0.28
N ASN A 30 -18.33 4.34 -0.98
CA ASN A 30 -19.68 3.82 -1.12
C ASN A 30 -19.65 2.68 -2.15
N TYR A 31 -19.70 1.45 -1.67
CA TYR A 31 -19.45 0.25 -2.46
C TYR A 31 -20.71 -0.62 -2.44
N ASN A 32 -21.30 -0.88 -3.61
CA ASN A 32 -22.62 -1.52 -3.74
C ASN A 32 -22.61 -3.05 -3.53
N TYR A 33 -21.43 -3.67 -3.40
CA TYR A 33 -21.34 -5.12 -3.12
C TYR A 33 -21.68 -5.42 -1.66
N THR A 34 -22.74 -6.20 -1.45
CA THR A 34 -23.12 -6.72 -0.14
C THR A 34 -22.52 -8.11 0.05
N GLY A 35 -21.63 -8.29 1.04
CA GLY A 35 -21.06 -9.58 1.41
C GLY A 35 -19.54 -9.59 1.55
N ILE A 36 -18.96 -10.80 1.63
CA ILE A 36 -17.52 -11.02 1.85
C ILE A 36 -16.69 -10.40 0.72
N GLU A 37 -17.19 -10.39 -0.51
CA GLU A 37 -16.50 -9.81 -1.68
C GLU A 37 -16.23 -8.31 -1.51
N GLY A 38 -17.23 -7.55 -1.04
CA GLY A 38 -17.07 -6.12 -0.77
C GLY A 38 -16.05 -5.84 0.34
N VAL A 39 -16.00 -6.71 1.35
CA VAL A 39 -14.98 -6.64 2.41
C VAL A 39 -13.60 -6.89 1.81
N LEU A 40 -13.41 -7.97 1.06
CA LEU A 40 -12.12 -8.32 0.45
C LEU A 40 -11.59 -7.20 -0.47
N VAL A 41 -12.47 -6.57 -1.25
CA VAL A 41 -12.07 -5.43 -2.10
C VAL A 41 -11.62 -4.25 -1.25
N LYS A 42 -12.32 -3.91 -0.17
CA LYS A 42 -11.92 -2.81 0.74
C LYS A 42 -10.57 -3.05 1.40
N TRP A 43 -10.21 -4.31 1.66
CA TRP A 43 -8.91 -4.73 2.20
C TRP A 43 -7.79 -4.81 1.15
N THR A 44 -8.06 -4.59 -0.14
CA THR A 44 -7.03 -4.62 -1.21
C THR A 44 -5.78 -3.79 -0.89
N PRO A 45 -5.87 -2.53 -0.40
CA PRO A 45 -4.68 -1.76 -0.06
C PRO A 45 -3.82 -2.42 1.04
N ALA A 46 -4.43 -3.09 2.02
CA ALA A 46 -3.69 -3.82 3.05
C ALA A 46 -2.94 -5.03 2.48
N PHE A 47 -3.58 -5.80 1.59
CA PHE A 47 -2.88 -6.91 0.92
C PHE A 47 -1.68 -6.43 0.12
N ILE A 48 -1.82 -5.29 -0.58
CA ILE A 48 -0.72 -4.65 -1.31
C ILE A 48 0.36 -4.16 -0.33
N GLY A 49 -0.02 -3.53 0.77
CA GLY A 49 0.90 -3.05 1.81
C GLY A 49 1.73 -4.18 2.43
N LEU A 50 1.07 -5.26 2.85
CA LEU A 50 1.71 -6.46 3.38
C LEU A 50 2.66 -7.09 2.36
N PHE A 51 2.21 -7.24 1.11
CA PHE A 51 3.04 -7.80 0.05
C PHE A 51 4.26 -6.91 -0.26
N THR A 52 4.07 -5.59 -0.24
CA THR A 52 5.15 -4.60 -0.40
C THR A 52 6.17 -4.74 0.73
N LEU A 53 5.74 -4.89 1.99
CA LEU A 53 6.64 -5.10 3.11
C LEU A 53 7.48 -6.37 2.94
N ILE A 54 6.86 -7.48 2.53
CA ILE A 54 7.58 -8.74 2.28
C ILE A 54 8.65 -8.54 1.20
N ILE A 55 8.28 -7.96 0.05
CA ILE A 55 9.24 -7.66 -1.04
C ILE A 55 10.31 -6.69 -0.56
N TYR A 56 9.95 -5.67 0.22
CA TYR A 56 10.91 -4.72 0.78
C TYR A 56 11.94 -5.44 1.65
N PHE A 57 11.53 -6.34 2.53
CA PHE A 57 12.45 -7.14 3.34
C PHE A 57 13.37 -8.00 2.48
N ILE A 58 12.83 -8.75 1.52
CA ILE A 58 13.63 -9.60 0.61
C ILE A 58 14.63 -8.74 -0.19
N SER A 59 14.16 -7.64 -0.77
CA SER A 59 15.01 -6.74 -1.55
C SER A 59 16.08 -6.06 -0.74
N ARG A 60 15.86 -5.84 0.56
CA ARG A 60 16.88 -5.27 1.44
C ARG A 60 18.06 -6.23 1.62
N PHE A 61 17.81 -7.55 1.57
CA PHE A 61 18.88 -8.55 1.59
C PHE A 61 19.69 -8.56 0.29
N ILE A 62 19.05 -8.35 -0.87
CA ILE A 62 19.70 -8.43 -2.18
C ILE A 62 20.29 -7.07 -2.64
N PHE A 63 19.53 -5.99 -2.50
CA PHE A 63 19.82 -4.65 -3.03
C PHE A 63 19.79 -3.57 -1.93
N LYS A 64 20.89 -3.43 -1.19
CA LYS A 64 21.00 -2.50 -0.04
C LYS A 64 20.85 -1.01 -0.38
N LYS A 65 21.17 -0.59 -1.62
CA LYS A 65 21.23 0.83 -2.03
C LYS A 65 19.94 1.36 -2.68
N TYR A 66 19.09 0.47 -3.20
CA TYR A 66 17.91 0.83 -4.00
C TYR A 66 16.60 0.29 -3.41
N ASN A 67 16.63 -0.20 -2.18
CA ASN A 67 15.47 -0.77 -1.48
C ASN A 67 14.30 0.24 -1.35
N TRP A 68 14.58 1.54 -1.30
CA TRP A 68 13.58 2.59 -1.18
C TRP A 68 12.65 2.70 -2.40
N LEU A 69 13.10 2.22 -3.57
CA LEU A 69 12.26 2.16 -4.78
C LEU A 69 11.07 1.23 -4.59
N ILE A 70 11.23 0.17 -3.77
CA ILE A 70 10.16 -0.80 -3.53
C ILE A 70 9.10 -0.22 -2.60
N SER A 71 9.50 0.50 -1.56
CA SER A 71 8.55 1.24 -0.74
C SER A 71 7.79 2.29 -1.56
N LEU A 72 8.48 3.01 -2.45
CA LEU A 72 7.83 4.00 -3.32
C LEU A 72 6.85 3.34 -4.29
N ALA A 73 7.25 2.25 -4.95
CA ALA A 73 6.39 1.51 -5.86
C ALA A 73 5.14 1.00 -5.14
N GLY A 74 5.29 0.37 -3.97
CA GLY A 74 4.16 -0.11 -3.18
C GLY A 74 3.21 1.01 -2.73
N ILE A 75 3.75 2.16 -2.33
CA ILE A 75 2.95 3.35 -2.01
C ILE A 75 2.10 3.78 -3.22
N ILE A 76 2.72 3.88 -4.41
CA ILE A 76 2.01 4.24 -5.64
C ILE A 76 0.90 3.22 -5.94
N PHE A 77 1.18 1.92 -5.82
CA PHE A 77 0.18 0.86 -6.06
C PHE A 77 -0.97 0.90 -5.04
N MET A 78 -0.69 1.12 -3.75
CA MET A 78 -1.72 1.24 -2.71
C MET A 78 -2.63 2.44 -2.98
N VAL A 79 -2.05 3.61 -3.28
CA VAL A 79 -2.81 4.82 -3.58
C VAL A 79 -3.63 4.64 -4.85
N PHE A 80 -3.05 4.07 -5.90
CA PHE A 80 -3.77 3.77 -7.14
C PHE A 80 -4.96 2.85 -6.90
N ALA A 81 -4.78 1.77 -6.14
CA ALA A 81 -5.85 0.85 -5.79
C ALA A 81 -6.96 1.54 -4.98
N ALA A 82 -6.60 2.34 -3.98
CA ALA A 82 -7.56 3.05 -3.14
C ALA A 82 -8.38 4.08 -3.93
N VAL A 83 -7.72 4.89 -4.77
CA VAL A 83 -8.39 5.85 -5.64
C VAL A 83 -9.32 5.13 -6.62
N LYS A 84 -8.85 4.03 -7.23
CA LYS A 84 -9.67 3.23 -8.14
C LYS A 84 -10.90 2.67 -7.46
N ILE A 85 -10.77 2.12 -6.25
CA ILE A 85 -11.90 1.61 -5.45
C ILE A 85 -12.86 2.73 -5.04
N TYR A 86 -12.33 3.90 -4.67
CA TYR A 86 -13.14 5.04 -4.25
C TYR A 86 -13.93 5.68 -5.41
N THR A 87 -13.34 5.72 -6.60
CA THR A 87 -13.92 6.39 -7.77
C THR A 87 -14.79 5.50 -8.63
N LEU A 88 -14.51 4.19 -8.67
CA LEU A 88 -15.36 3.25 -9.37
C LEU A 88 -16.58 2.92 -8.52
N ASN A 89 -17.72 3.47 -8.92
CA ASN A 89 -19.00 2.81 -8.68
C ASN A 89 -18.99 1.51 -9.49
N PHE A 90 -18.56 0.41 -8.88
CA PHE A 90 -18.83 -0.91 -9.42
C PHE A 90 -20.33 -1.15 -9.21
N SER A 91 -21.14 -0.64 -10.15
CA SER A 91 -22.57 -0.90 -10.29
C SER A 91 -22.79 -2.16 -11.10
#